data_AF-A0A522W0Z9-F1
#
_entry.id   AF-A0A522W0Z9-F1
#
_cell.length_a   1.000
_cell.length_b   1.000
_cell.length_c   1.000
_cell.angle_alpha   90.00
_cell.angle_beta   90.00
_cell.angle_gamma   90.00
#
_symmetry.space_group_name_H-M   'P 1'
#
loop_
_entity.id
_entity.type
_entity.pdbx_description
1 polymer ?
#
loop_
_entity_poly.entity_id
_entity_poly.type
_entity_poly.pdbx_seq_one_letter_code
_entity_poly.pdbx_strand_id
1 'polypeptide(L)' 'MDDLLSEFLTETSESISTLDVALVNLEQNPNDREILQNIFRLVHTIKGTCGFLGLPRLEAVAHSAENVLG' A
#
# COMPACT_ATOMS: atom_id res chain seq x y z
N MET A 1 -20.51 -7.11 -6.25
CA MET A 1 -19.88 -5.77 -6.11
C MET A 1 -19.57 -5.52 -4.64
N ASP A 2 -20.56 -5.67 -3.76
CA ASP A 2 -20.37 -5.51 -2.32
C ASP A 2 -19.38 -6.53 -1.72
N ASP A 3 -19.43 -7.79 -2.15
CA ASP A 3 -18.47 -8.81 -1.69
C ASP A 3 -17.02 -8.48 -2.09
N LEU A 4 -16.82 -8.04 -3.33
CA LEU A 4 -15.51 -7.64 -3.85
C LEU A 4 -14.97 -6.39 -3.12
N LEU A 5 -15.85 -5.45 -2.80
CA LEU A 5 -15.47 -4.28 -2.01
C LEU A 5 -15.14 -4.66 -0.56
N SER A 6 -15.87 -5.60 0.04
CA SER A 6 -15.59 -6.10 1.39
C SER A 6 -14.26 -6.85 1.46
N GLU A 7 -13.94 -7.65 0.44
CA GLU A 7 -12.64 -8.33 0.29
C GLU A 7 -11.53 -7.30 0.16
N PHE A 8 -11.67 -6.33 -0.75
CA PHE A 8 -10.71 -5.23 -0.90
C PHE A 8 -10.46 -4.46 0.40
N LEU A 9 -11.51 -4.14 1.15
CA LEU A 9 -11.36 -3.44 2.43
C LEU A 9 -10.61 -4.29 3.46
N THR A 10 -10.85 -5.59 3.48
CA THR A 10 -10.16 -6.53 4.36
C THR A 10 -8.68 -6.62 4.00
N GLU A 11 -8.36 -6.95 2.74
CA GLU A 11 -6.98 -7.08 2.25
C GLU A 11 -6.18 -5.78 2.38
N THR A 12 -6.82 -4.65 2.09
CA THR A 12 -6.17 -3.33 2.23
C THR A 12 -5.88 -3.01 3.69
N SER A 13 -6.77 -3.37 4.62
CA SER A 13 -6.53 -3.16 6.05
C SER A 13 -5.37 -4.01 6.57
N GLU A 14 -5.25 -5.25 6.10
CA GLU A 14 -4.11 -6.13 6.42
C GLU A 14 -2.80 -5.60 5.80
N SER A 15 -2.87 -5.12 4.56
CA SER A 15 -1.73 -4.51 3.86
C SER A 15 -1.24 -3.25 4.57
N ILE A 16 -2.16 -2.39 5.04
CA ILE A 16 -1.83 -1.20 5.84
C ILE A 16 -1.20 -1.59 7.19
N SER A 17 -1.73 -2.62 7.86
CA SER A 17 -1.14 -3.11 9.11
C SER A 17 0.30 -3.61 8.90
N THR A 18 0.57 -4.25 7.77
CA THR A 18 1.91 -4.68 7.38
C THR A 18 2.81 -3.49 7.04
N LEU A 19 2.26 -2.47 6.36
CA LEU A 19 2.95 -1.24 6.04
C LEU A 19 3.39 -0.48 7.29
N ASP A 20 2.53 -0.38 8.31
CA ASP A 20 2.85 0.29 9.58
C ASP A 20 4.09 -0.32 10.25
N VAL A 21 4.14 -1.66 10.35
CA VAL A 21 5.30 -2.36 10.92
C VAL A 21 6.55 -2.16 10.06
N ALA A 22 6.40 -2.21 8.73
CA ALA A 22 7.53 -2.00 7.82
C ALA A 22 8.10 -0.57 7.93
N LEU A 23 7.25 0.44 8.09
CA LEU A 23 7.67 1.84 8.28
C LEU A 23 8.43 2.02 9.60
N VAL A 24 7.96 1.42 10.70
CA VAL A 24 8.68 1.43 11.98
C VAL A 24 10.05 0.75 11.84
N ASN A 25 10.12 -0.37 11.13
CA ASN A 25 11.39 -1.06 10.90
C ASN A 25 12.35 -0.24 10.01
N LEU A 26 11.83 0.47 9.00
CA LEU A 26 12.59 1.38 8.16
C LEU A 26 13.13 2.57 8.96
N GLU A 27 12.35 3.10 9.90
CA GLU A 27 12.80 4.18 10.79
C GLU A 27 14.04 3.75 11.59
N GLN A 28 14.06 2.50 12.07
CA GLN A 28 15.22 1.95 12.79
C GLN A 28 16.39 1.59 11.85
N ASN A 29 16.11 1.24 10.60
CA ASN A 29 17.08 0.77 9.61
C ASN A 29 16.95 1.53 8.28
N PRO A 30 17.27 2.85 8.24
CA PRO A 30 16.91 3.72 7.10
C PRO A 30 17.64 3.39 5.79
N ASN A 31 18.72 2.61 5.85
CA ASN A 31 19.49 2.19 4.67
C ASN A 31 19.09 0.80 4.16
N ASP A 32 18.12 0.14 4.82
CA ASP A 32 17.65 -1.18 4.40
C ASP A 32 16.74 -1.06 3.17
N ARG A 33 17.32 -1.36 2.01
CA ARG A 33 16.63 -1.31 0.73
C ARG A 33 15.55 -2.38 0.60
N GLU A 34 15.65 -3.49 1.32
CA GLU A 34 14.66 -4.56 1.25
C GLU A 34 13.36 -4.14 1.91
N ILE A 35 13.44 -3.46 3.06
CA ILE A 35 12.27 -2.87 3.74
C ILE A 35 11.62 -1.81 2.86
N LEU A 36 12.40 -0.91 2.26
CA LEU A 36 11.86 0.12 1.36
C LEU A 36 11.16 -0.50 0.14
N GLN A 37 11.76 -1.52 -0.48
CA GLN A 37 11.14 -2.23 -1.60
C GLN A 37 9.86 -2.95 -1.18
N ASN A 38 9.79 -3.48 0.04
CA ASN A 38 8.58 -4.10 0.56
C ASN A 38 7.44 -3.08 0.71
N ILE A 39 7.73 -1.93 1.31
CA ILE A 39 6.78 -0.82 1.45
C ILE A 39 6.27 -0.37 0.08
N PHE A 40 7.16 -0.16 -0.89
CA PHE A 40 6.79 0.19 -2.25
C PHE A 40 5.83 -0.83 -2.87
N ARG A 41 6.14 -2.14 -2.77
CA ARG A 41 5.28 -3.20 -3.31
C ARG A 41 3.89 -3.22 -2.69
N LEU A 42 3.78 -3.02 -1.38
CA LEU A 42 2.47 -2.96 -0.69
C LEU A 42 1.62 -1.81 -1.24
N VAL A 43 2.20 -0.61 -1.34
CA VAL A 43 1.50 0.57 -1.88
C VAL A 43 1.13 0.38 -3.35
N HIS A 44 2.03 -0.20 -4.14
CA HIS A 44 1.79 -0.50 -5.56
C HIS A 44 0.62 -1.47 -5.76
N THR A 45 0.53 -2.51 -4.94
CA THR A 45 -0.59 -3.46 -4.96
C THR A 45 -1.91 -2.76 -4.63
N ILE A 46 -1.96 -1.96 -3.57
CA ILE A 46 -3.16 -1.20 -3.20
C ILE A 46 -3.59 -0.27 -4.34
N LYS A 47 -2.64 0.45 -4.97
CA LYS A 47 -2.92 1.30 -6.14
C LYS A 47 -3.53 0.49 -7.29
N GLY A 48 -2.95 -0.66 -7.61
CA GLY A 48 -3.43 -1.56 -8.66
C GLY A 48 -4.87 -2.02 -8.41
N THR A 49 -5.18 -2.44 -7.18
CA THR A 49 -6.54 -2.85 -6.81
C THR A 49 -7.53 -1.68 -6.86
N CYS A 50 -7.13 -0.48 -6.43
CA CYS A 50 -7.95 0.73 -6.59
C CYS A 50 -8.28 1.03 -8.06
N GLY A 51 -7.30 0.91 -8.97
CA GLY A 51 -7.52 1.09 -10.40
C GLY A 51 -8.45 0.02 -10.99
N PHE A 52 -8.27 -1.24 -10.59
CA PHE A 52 -9.15 -2.35 -11.00
C PHE A 52 -10.60 -2.16 -10.56
N LEU A 53 -10.82 -1.67 -9.34
CA LEU A 53 -12.16 -1.43 -8.78
C LEU A 53 -12.79 -0.10 -9.23
N GLY A 54 -12.07 0.72 -10.01
CA GLY A 54 -12.55 2.03 -10.44
C GLY A 54 -12.73 3.01 -9.27
N LEU A 55 -11.78 3.02 -8.33
CA LEU A 55 -11.77 3.88 -7.14
C LEU A 55 -10.74 5.02 -7.29
N PRO A 56 -10.99 6.02 -8.16
CA PRO A 56 -9.97 6.98 -8.60
C PRO A 56 -9.41 7.86 -7.48
N ARG A 57 -10.22 8.13 -6.44
CA ARG A 57 -9.76 8.91 -5.28
C ARG A 57 -8.74 8.14 -4.44
N LEU A 58 -8.96 6.84 -4.24
CA LEU A 58 -8.04 5.99 -3.48
C LEU A 58 -6.79 5.68 -4.31
N GLU A 59 -6.95 5.44 -5.61
CA GLU A 59 -5.84 5.28 -6.54
C GLU A 59 -4.89 6.49 -6.52
N ALA A 60 -5.43 7.72 -6.54
CA ALA A 60 -4.63 8.93 -6.49
C ALA A 60 -3.82 9.07 -5.19
N VAL A 61 -4.38 8.66 -4.05
CA VAL A 61 -3.68 8.65 -2.75
C VAL A 61 -2.56 7.61 -2.76
N ALA A 62 -2.84 6.39 -3.20
CA ALA A 62 -1.85 5.31 -3.28
C ALA A 62 -0.71 5.67 -4.25
N HIS A 63 -1.02 6.27 -5.39
CA HIS A 63 -0.03 6.78 -6.33
C HIS A 63 0.84 7.89 -5.72
N SER A 64 0.24 8.81 -4.95
CA SER A 64 1.02 9.85 -4.26
C SER A 64 1.98 9.26 -3.23
N ALA A 65 1.56 8.20 -2.52
CA ALA A 65 2.43 7.47 -1.60
C ALA A 65 3.58 6.76 -2.34
N GLU A 66 3.31 6.11 -3.48
CA GLU A 66 4.33 5.49 -4.33
C GLU A 66 5.40 6.50 -4.77
N ASN A 67 4.98 7.70 -5.20
CA ASN A 67 5.90 8.77 -5.63
C ASN A 67 6.80 9.30 -4.51
N VAL A 68 6.36 9.25 -3.25
CA VAL A 68 7.19 9.64 -2.10
C VAL A 68 8.26 8.58 -1.80
N LEU A 69 7.94 7.30 -2.05
CA LEU A 69 8.80 6.16 -1.73
C LEU A 69 9.90 5.92 -2.76
N GLY A 70 9.70 6.30 -4.02
CA GLY A 70 10.74 6.24 -5.06
C GLY A 70 10.23 5.94 -6.46
#